data_AF-A0A136KYE7-F1
#
_entry.id   AF-A0A136KYE7-F1
#
_cell.length_a   1.000
_cell.length_b   1.000
_cell.length_c   1.000
_cell.angle_alpha   90.00
_cell.angle_beta   90.00
_cell.angle_gamma   90.00
#
_symmetry.space_group_name_H-M   'P 1'
#
loop_
_entity.id
_entity.type
_entity.pdbx_description
1 polymer ?
#
loop_
_entity_poly.entity_id
_entity_poly.type
_entity_poly.pdbx_seq_one_letter_code
_entity_poly.pdbx_strand_id
1 'polypeptide(L)'
;MKGFVFVNTSTTEFYKGRECEPSFVKITAQTGLENTAYVLLFTRFKSLTAERASRWTKFDMYTIGAGTFIYDVYSDEMLEDAYFQTAWLEYQIVITNVAGKEIGRTDIFKEKVKMLACVPPTPTIKP
;
A
#
# COMPACT_ATOMS: atom_id res chain seq x y z
N MET A 1 14.09 -2.00 10.29
CA MET A 1 12.70 -2.49 10.43
C MET A 1 12.61 -3.41 11.64
N LYS A 2 11.98 -2.99 12.73
CA LYS A 2 11.92 -3.81 13.96
C LYS A 2 10.79 -4.83 13.88
N GLY A 3 11.08 -6.11 14.12
CA GLY A 3 10.09 -7.18 14.20
C GLY A 3 9.67 -7.80 12.87
N PHE A 4 10.23 -7.34 11.75
CA PHE A 4 9.98 -7.87 10.41
C PHE A 4 11.20 -8.63 9.89
N VAL A 5 10.96 -9.79 9.29
CA VAL A 5 11.96 -10.55 8.53
C VAL A 5 12.11 -9.92 7.15
N PHE A 6 11.00 -9.67 6.46
CA PHE A 6 10.98 -8.96 5.18
C PHE A 6 9.68 -8.20 4.95
N VAL A 7 9.73 -7.25 4.02
CA VAL A 7 8.58 -6.53 3.45
C VAL A 7 8.82 -6.36 1.95
N ASN A 8 7.91 -6.87 1.12
CA ASN A 8 8.00 -6.87 -0.34
C ASN A 8 6.73 -6.30 -0.98
N THR A 9 6.88 -5.81 -2.21
CA THR A 9 5.76 -5.40 -3.07
C THR A 9 5.74 -6.27 -4.33
N SER A 10 4.56 -6.56 -4.88
CA SER A 10 4.46 -7.36 -6.12
C SER A 10 4.89 -6.62 -7.38
N THR A 11 4.80 -5.29 -7.36
CA THR A 11 5.13 -4.39 -8.46
C THR A 11 5.68 -3.07 -7.91
N THR A 12 6.35 -2.30 -8.75
CA THR A 12 6.80 -0.93 -8.47
C THR A 12 5.85 0.11 -9.07
N GLU A 13 4.87 -0.29 -9.88
CA GLU A 13 3.87 0.61 -10.46
C GLU A 13 2.51 -0.07 -10.53
N PHE A 14 1.44 0.71 -10.32
CA PHE A 14 0.05 0.28 -10.48
C PHE A 14 -0.81 1.44 -10.98
N TYR A 15 -1.97 1.14 -11.56
CA TYR A 15 -2.86 2.14 -12.11
C TYR A 15 -3.95 2.52 -11.13
N LYS A 16 -4.34 3.80 -11.18
CA LYS A 16 -5.46 4.37 -10.44
C LYS A 16 -6.77 3.72 -10.88
N GLY A 17 -7.62 3.40 -9.90
CA GLY A 17 -8.89 2.72 -10.13
C GLY A 17 -8.69 1.25 -10.50
N ARG A 18 -9.67 0.68 -11.20
CA ARG A 18 -9.70 -0.76 -11.55
C ARG A 18 -9.81 -1.03 -13.06
N GLU A 19 -9.64 0.01 -13.87
CA GLU A 19 -9.81 -0.08 -15.34
C GLU A 19 -8.53 -0.49 -16.08
N CYS A 20 -7.36 -0.23 -15.48
CA CYS A 20 -6.05 -0.55 -16.05
C CYS A 20 -5.31 -1.55 -15.15
N GLU A 21 -4.46 -2.39 -15.74
CA GLU A 21 -3.65 -3.38 -15.02
C GLU A 21 -2.14 -3.04 -15.02
N PRO A 22 -1.41 -3.28 -13.90
CA PRO A 22 -1.92 -3.83 -12.64
C PRO A 22 -2.76 -2.79 -11.87
N SER A 23 -3.94 -3.17 -11.41
CA SER A 23 -4.88 -2.29 -10.67
C SER A 23 -4.57 -2.17 -9.18
N PHE A 24 -3.63 -2.98 -8.67
CA PHE A 24 -3.21 -2.99 -7.28
C PHE A 24 -1.72 -3.32 -7.13
N VAL A 25 -1.21 -3.04 -5.94
CA VAL A 25 0.07 -3.57 -5.46
C VAL A 25 -0.16 -4.45 -4.24
N LYS A 26 0.31 -5.71 -4.30
CA LYS A 26 0.29 -6.60 -3.14
C LYS A 26 1.46 -6.23 -2.24
N ILE A 27 1.17 -5.88 -0.99
CA ILE A 27 2.17 -5.70 0.06
C ILE A 27 2.23 -6.99 0.87
N THR A 28 3.43 -7.58 0.96
CA THR A 28 3.69 -8.79 1.74
C THR A 28 4.67 -8.47 2.85
N ALA A 29 4.34 -8.86 4.09
CA ALA A 29 5.22 -8.71 5.24
C ALA A 29 5.31 -10.02 6.01
N GLN A 30 6.53 -10.42 6.39
CA GLN A 30 6.74 -11.51 7.33
C GLN A 30 7.25 -10.97 8.67
N THR A 31 6.55 -11.31 9.75
CA THR A 31 6.93 -10.95 11.12
C THR A 31 7.81 -12.01 11.74
N GLY A 32 8.81 -11.61 12.52
CA GLY A 32 9.68 -12.50 13.29
C GLY A 32 9.35 -12.52 14.79
N LEU A 33 8.23 -11.93 15.22
CA LEU A 33 7.86 -11.81 16.63
C LEU A 33 6.77 -12.82 16.99
N GLU A 34 7.02 -13.65 18.01
CA GLU A 34 6.10 -14.69 18.48
C GLU A 34 4.78 -14.15 19.05
N ASN A 35 4.78 -12.91 19.56
CA ASN A 35 3.59 -12.25 20.11
C ASN A 35 2.84 -11.38 19.09
N THR A 36 3.09 -11.58 17.80
CA THR A 36 2.33 -10.94 16.72
C THR A 36 0.90 -11.44 16.71
N ALA A 37 -0.07 -10.55 16.90
CA ALA A 37 -1.49 -10.87 16.77
C ALA A 37 -2.09 -10.25 15.51
N TYR A 38 -1.78 -8.97 15.25
CA TYR A 38 -2.28 -8.23 14.10
C TYR A 38 -1.16 -7.46 13.43
N VAL A 39 -1.29 -7.30 12.11
CA VAL A 39 -0.39 -6.48 11.29
C VAL A 39 -1.23 -5.46 10.56
N LEU A 40 -0.92 -4.19 10.78
CA LEU A 40 -1.63 -3.05 10.23
C LEU A 40 -0.77 -2.40 9.15
N LEU A 41 -1.35 -2.21 7.97
CA LEU A 41 -0.76 -1.46 6.88
C LEU A 41 -1.31 -0.04 6.90
N PHE A 42 -0.42 0.95 6.92
CA PHE A 42 -0.78 2.36 6.73
C PHE A 42 -0.24 2.82 5.39
N THR A 43 -1.10 3.39 4.54
CA THR A 43 -0.72 3.91 3.23
C THR A 43 -1.15 5.37 3.06
N ARG A 44 -0.45 6.13 2.22
CA ARG A 44 -0.89 7.45 1.76
C ARG A 44 -0.32 7.75 0.39
N PHE A 45 -0.95 8.66 -0.33
CA PHE A 45 -0.41 9.23 -1.56
C PHE A 45 0.53 10.39 -1.23
N LYS A 46 1.66 10.47 -1.94
CA LYS A 46 2.55 11.64 -1.96
C LYS A 46 2.61 12.16 -3.39
N SER A 47 2.30 13.44 -3.60
CA SER A 47 2.36 14.05 -4.93
C SER A 47 3.80 14.02 -5.47
N LEU A 48 3.94 13.80 -6.79
CA LEU A 48 5.22 13.84 -7.47
C LEU A 48 5.77 15.26 -7.66
N THR A 49 4.90 16.26 -7.69
CA THR A 49 5.23 17.64 -8.09
C THR A 49 4.98 18.67 -7.00
N ALA A 50 4.11 18.37 -6.04
CA ALA A 50 3.78 19.26 -4.94
C ALA A 50 4.20 18.66 -3.60
N GLU A 51 4.43 19.50 -2.59
CA GLU A 51 4.72 19.03 -1.23
C GLU A 51 3.51 18.45 -0.49
N ARG A 52 2.42 18.11 -1.20
CA ARG A 52 1.19 17.55 -0.62
C ARG A 52 1.26 16.03 -0.45
N ALA A 53 0.73 15.53 0.66
CA ALA A 53 0.43 14.12 0.88
C ALA A 53 -1.02 13.96 1.36
N SER A 54 -1.65 12.80 1.07
CA SER A 54 -2.96 12.48 1.63
C SER A 54 -2.85 12.07 3.11
N ARG A 55 -4.00 11.98 3.77
CA ARG A 55 -4.11 11.33 5.08
C ARG A 55 -3.75 9.85 4.97
N TRP A 56 -3.23 9.31 6.07
CA TRP A 56 -2.96 7.88 6.20
C TRP A 56 -4.26 7.08 6.20
N THR A 57 -4.37 6.11 5.30
CA THR A 57 -5.41 5.07 5.28
C THR A 57 -4.87 3.86 6.03
N LYS A 58 -5.70 3.22 6.86
CA LYS A 58 -5.33 2.05 7.65
C LYS A 58 -6.05 0.81 7.10
N PHE A 59 -5.29 -0.26 6.89
CA PHE A 59 -5.79 -1.57 6.52
C PHE A 59 -5.30 -2.62 7.51
N ASP A 60 -6.16 -3.60 7.80
CA ASP A 60 -5.77 -4.77 8.58
C ASP A 60 -5.28 -5.85 7.60
N MET A 61 -4.01 -6.26 7.70
CA MET A 61 -3.45 -7.25 6.78
C MET A 61 -3.92 -8.66 7.14
N TYR A 62 -4.17 -9.50 6.13
CA TYR A 62 -4.62 -10.87 6.33
C TYR A 62 -3.43 -11.82 6.40
N THR A 63 -3.45 -12.76 7.36
CA THR A 63 -2.40 -13.78 7.49
C THR A 63 -2.61 -14.92 6.51
N ILE A 64 -1.51 -15.42 5.94
CA ILE A 64 -1.48 -16.65 5.13
C ILE A 64 -0.70 -17.77 5.83
N GLY A 65 -0.43 -17.64 7.13
CA GLY A 65 0.35 -18.57 7.92
C GLY A 65 1.84 -18.23 8.00
N ALA A 66 2.57 -18.95 8.87
CA ALA A 66 4.02 -18.78 9.08
C ALA A 66 4.49 -17.34 9.34
N GLY A 67 3.66 -16.55 10.05
CA GLY A 67 3.93 -15.14 10.35
C GLY A 67 3.90 -14.23 9.12
N THR A 68 3.33 -14.68 8.00
CA THR A 68 3.22 -13.91 6.76
C THR A 68 1.85 -13.27 6.65
N PHE A 69 1.84 -11.99 6.29
CA PHE A 69 0.66 -11.14 6.16
C PHE A 69 0.69 -10.45 4.80
N ILE A 70 -0.46 -10.31 4.17
CA ILE A 70 -0.60 -9.66 2.86
C ILE A 70 -1.78 -8.69 2.84
N TYR A 71 -1.72 -7.71 1.93
CA TYR A 71 -2.83 -6.83 1.58
C TYR A 71 -2.68 -6.37 0.12
N ASP A 72 -3.78 -6.32 -0.62
CA ASP A 72 -3.82 -5.82 -2.00
C ASP A 72 -4.30 -4.36 -1.98
N VAL A 73 -3.37 -3.42 -2.20
CA VAL A 73 -3.68 -1.99 -2.14
C VAL A 73 -4.23 -1.53 -3.48
N TYR A 74 -5.51 -1.20 -3.51
CA TYR A 74 -6.16 -0.48 -4.61
C TYR A 74 -6.19 1.02 -4.32
N SER A 75 -6.13 1.86 -5.35
CA SER A 75 -6.14 3.31 -5.13
C SER A 75 -7.49 3.81 -4.60
N ASP A 76 -8.60 3.18 -5.03
CA ASP A 76 -9.97 3.57 -4.70
C ASP A 76 -10.36 3.29 -3.24
N GLU A 77 -9.60 2.45 -2.55
CA GLU A 77 -9.74 2.18 -1.12
C GLU A 77 -9.01 3.21 -0.25
N MET A 78 -8.18 4.07 -0.85
CA MET A 78 -7.37 5.05 -0.13
C MET A 78 -8.09 6.39 0.04
N LEU A 79 -7.90 7.00 1.21
CA LEU A 79 -8.39 8.33 1.50
C LEU A 79 -7.83 9.36 0.51
N GLU A 80 -8.70 10.28 0.10
CA GLU A 80 -8.37 11.40 -0.78
C GLU A 80 -7.91 11.00 -2.19
N ASP A 81 -8.17 9.77 -2.62
CA ASP A 81 -7.84 9.27 -3.96
C ASP A 81 -8.19 10.26 -5.08
N ALA A 82 -9.38 10.88 -5.04
CA ALA A 82 -9.84 11.84 -6.05
C ALA A 82 -8.88 13.03 -6.31
N TYR A 83 -8.01 13.37 -5.34
CA TYR A 83 -7.06 14.47 -5.45
C TYR A 83 -5.69 14.07 -6.02
N PHE A 84 -5.47 12.79 -6.29
CA PHE A 84 -4.20 12.25 -6.79
C PHE A 84 -4.45 11.47 -8.08
N GLN A 85 -3.82 11.90 -9.18
CA GLN A 85 -3.91 11.22 -10.48
C GLN A 85 -2.68 10.34 -10.73
N THR A 86 -1.50 10.90 -10.46
CA THR A 86 -0.23 10.18 -10.43
C THR A 86 0.47 10.57 -9.13
N ALA A 87 0.95 9.59 -8.37
CA ALA A 87 1.51 9.81 -7.05
C ALA A 87 2.47 8.70 -6.64
N TRP A 88 3.34 8.97 -5.68
CA TRP A 88 4.00 7.91 -4.92
C TRP A 88 3.02 7.31 -3.91
N LEU A 89 3.03 5.98 -3.79
CA LEU A 89 2.45 5.29 -2.66
C LEU A 89 3.51 5.22 -1.56
N GLU A 90 3.28 5.95 -0.46
CA GLU A 90 4.06 5.78 0.75
C GLU A 90 3.34 4.82 1.69
N TYR A 91 4.08 3.93 2.34
CA TYR A 91 3.49 2.96 3.26
C TYR A 91 4.40 2.66 4.45
N GLN A 92 3.79 2.25 5.56
CA GLN A 92 4.47 1.71 6.74
C GLN A 92 3.62 0.59 7.33
N ILE A 93 4.26 -0.33 8.05
CA ILE A 93 3.59 -1.50 8.63
C ILE A 93 3.84 -1.52 10.13
N VAL A 94 2.80 -1.83 10.89
CA VAL A 94 2.81 -1.87 12.36
C VAL A 94 2.36 -3.25 12.83
N ILE A 95 3.11 -3.83 13.76
CA ILE A 95 2.78 -5.10 14.42
C ILE A 95 2.17 -4.77 15.78
N THR A 96 1.04 -5.37 16.10
CA THR A 96 0.41 -5.27 17.42
C THR A 96 0.20 -6.64 18.06
N ASN A 97 0.23 -6.69 19.39
CA ASN A 97 -0.18 -7.86 20.15
C ASN A 97 -1.71 -7.93 20.31
N VAL A 98 -2.21 -8.96 21.00
CA VAL A 98 -3.65 -9.19 21.24
C VAL A 98 -4.34 -8.05 22.00
N ALA A 99 -3.58 -7.24 22.75
CA ALA A 99 -4.10 -6.07 23.46
C ALA A 99 -4.10 -4.79 22.60
N GLY A 100 -3.76 -4.90 21.31
CA GLY A 100 -3.63 -3.75 20.40
C GLY A 100 -2.39 -2.90 20.65
N LYS A 101 -1.45 -3.35 21.49
CA LYS A 101 -0.21 -2.61 21.77
C LYS A 101 0.79 -2.83 20.63
N GLU A 102 1.34 -1.73 20.13
CA GLU A 102 2.45 -1.76 19.17
C GLU A 102 3.68 -2.46 19.74
N ILE A 103 4.21 -3.43 19.00
CA ILE A 103 5.41 -4.20 19.33
C ILE A 103 6.48 -4.14 18.24
N GLY A 104 6.12 -3.68 17.03
CA GLY A 104 7.05 -3.50 15.92
C GLY A 104 6.49 -2.51 14.89
N ARG A 105 7.40 -1.86 14.16
CA ARG A 105 7.07 -0.87 13.13
C ARG A 105 8.20 -0.78 12.09
N THR A 106 7.84 -0.58 10.83
CA THR A 106 8.79 -0.23 9.76
C THR A 106 9.02 1.27 9.71
N ASP A 107 10.12 1.70 9.10
CA ASP A 107 10.19 3.06 8.57
C ASP A 107 9.14 3.24 7.46
N ILE A 108 8.92 4.50 7.06
CA ILE A 108 8.06 4.79 5.91
C ILE A 108 8.84 4.44 4.64
N PHE A 109 8.31 3.52 3.85
CA PHE A 109 8.77 3.26 2.50
C PHE A 109 8.29 4.39 1.59
N LYS A 110 9.24 5.07 0.95
CA LYS A 110 9.01 6.20 0.04
C LYS A 110 9.55 5.87 -1.33
N GLU A 111 8.94 6.42 -2.37
CA GLU A 111 9.46 6.41 -3.74
C GLU A 111 9.77 5.00 -4.30
N LYS A 112 9.07 3.97 -3.81
CA LYS A 112 9.22 2.58 -4.26
C LYS A 112 8.11 2.11 -5.18
N VAL A 113 6.89 2.62 -4.96
CA VAL A 113 5.71 2.24 -5.72
C VAL A 113 5.02 3.50 -6.25
N LYS A 114 4.81 3.57 -7.56
CA LYS A 114 4.13 4.69 -8.22
C LYS A 114 2.71 4.30 -8.62
N MET A 115 1.75 5.15 -8.30
CA MET A 115 0.41 5.11 -8.89
C MET A 115 0.41 5.96 -10.17
N LEU A 116 -0.08 5.39 -11.26
CA LEU A 116 -0.24 6.04 -12.55
C LEU A 116 -1.71 6.31 -12.85
N ALA A 117 -2.01 7.41 -13.56
CA ALA A 117 -3.35 7.63 -14.08
C ALA A 117 -3.70 6.52 -15.09
N CYS A 118 -4.90 5.96 -14.99
CA CYS A 118 -5.46 5.12 -16.04
C CYS A 118 -6.03 6.02 -17.13
N VAL A 119 -5.47 5.95 -18.34
CA VAL A 119 -6.02 6.64 -19.52
C VAL A 119 -6.64 5.56 -20.39
N PRO A 120 -7.98 5.45 -20.44
CA PRO A 120 -8.61 4.52 -21.38
C PRO A 120 -8.22 4.91 -22.81
N PRO A 121 -8.03 3.94 -23.72
CA PRO A 121 -7.73 4.26 -25.11
C PRO A 121 -8.86 5.14 -25.65
N THR A 122 -8.51 6.29 -26.23
CA THR A 122 -9.47 7.17 -26.91
C THR A 122 -10.24 6.32 -27.93
N PRO A 123 -11.59 6.29 -27.92
CA PRO A 123 -12.32 5.57 -28.93
C PRO A 123 -11.94 6.14 -30.29
N THR A 124 -11.24 5.35 -31.10
CA THR A 124 -10.98 5.67 -32.50
C THR A 124 -12.33 5.65 -33.20
N ILE A 125 -12.90 6.83 -33.43
CA ILE A 125 -14.02 6.98 -34.36
C ILE A 125 -13.47 6.54 -35.72
N LYS A 126 -13.81 5.32 -36.13
CA LYS A 126 -13.48 4.80 -37.45
C LYS A 126 -14.27 5.65 -38.47
N PRO A 127 -13.61 6.21 -39.49
CA PRO A 127 -14.28 7.05 -40.49
C PRO A 127 -15.34 6.27 -41.27
#